data_AF-A0A3P6H877-F1
#
_entry.id   AF-A0A3P6H877-F1
#
_cell.length_a   1.000
_cell.length_b   1.000
_cell.length_c   1.000
_cell.angle_alpha   90.00
_cell.angle_beta   90.00
_cell.angle_gamma   90.00
#
_symmetry.space_group_name_H-M   'P 1'
#
loop_
_entity.id
_entity.type
_entity.pdbx_description
1 polymer ?
#
loop_
_entity_poly.entity_id
_entity_poly.type
_entity_poly.pdbx_seq_one_letter_code
_entity_poly.pdbx_strand_id
1 'polypeptide(L)'
;MIKPVISNILMRRGERFHCQYCGKLFPRSANLTRHIRTHTGEQPYKCAFCPRCFSISSNLQRHIRNIHQKERPFHCTFCLKKFGQRANLERHIRNHYLLESTSQRFPLL
;
A
#
# COMPACT_ATOMS: atom_id res chain seq x y z
N MET A 1 19.70 -0.34 20.31
CA MET A 1 19.27 -0.21 18.89
C MET A 1 19.19 -1.61 18.29
N ILE A 2 17.99 -2.11 17.97
CA ILE A 2 17.81 -3.46 17.42
C ILE A 2 18.37 -3.45 15.99
N LYS A 3 19.45 -4.22 15.74
CA LYS A 3 20.00 -4.40 14.39
C LYS A 3 18.88 -4.95 13.48
N PRO A 4 18.52 -4.28 12.37
CA PRO A 4 17.50 -4.80 11.48
C PRO A 4 17.97 -6.13 10.89
N VAL A 5 17.17 -7.20 11.06
CA VAL A 5 17.42 -8.57 10.59
C VAL A 5 17.59 -8.62 9.05
N ILE A 6 17.22 -7.55 8.35
CA ILE A 6 17.23 -7.44 6.89
C ILE A 6 18.64 -7.30 6.31
N SER A 7 19.68 -7.02 7.11
CA SER A 7 21.05 -6.80 6.60
C SER A 7 21.70 -8.03 5.94
N ASN A 8 21.20 -9.25 6.20
CA ASN A 8 21.89 -10.49 5.79
C ASN A 8 21.22 -11.26 4.63
N ILE A 9 20.21 -10.71 3.96
CA ILE A 9 19.37 -11.45 2.99
C ILE A 9 19.34 -10.78 1.59
N LEU A 10 20.08 -9.69 1.41
CA LEU A 10 20.15 -8.96 0.14
C LEU A 10 21.12 -9.63 -0.84
N MET A 11 20.66 -10.66 -1.53
CA MET A 11 21.45 -11.36 -2.54
C MET A 11 21.12 -10.87 -3.96
N ARG A 12 22.12 -10.42 -4.68
CA ARG A 12 22.03 -9.98 -6.09
C ARG A 12 22.42 -11.14 -7.02
N ARG A 13 21.59 -11.42 -8.03
CA ARG A 13 21.91 -12.37 -9.11
C ARG A 13 21.71 -11.62 -10.43
N GLY A 14 22.81 -11.22 -11.07
CA GLY A 14 22.79 -10.33 -12.23
C GLY A 14 22.23 -8.93 -11.90
N GLU A 15 21.27 -8.44 -12.67
CA GLU A 15 20.65 -7.12 -12.47
C GLU A 15 19.47 -7.12 -11.49
N ARG A 16 19.13 -8.27 -10.89
CA ARG A 16 17.98 -8.41 -9.99
C ARG A 16 18.41 -8.87 -8.60
N PHE A 17 17.57 -8.54 -7.62
CA PHE A 17 17.70 -8.95 -6.23
C PHE A 17 16.70 -10.08 -5.95
N HIS A 18 17.09 -11.11 -5.20
CA HIS A 18 16.19 -12.24 -4.93
C HIS A 18 15.97 -12.46 -3.44
N CYS A 19 14.74 -12.85 -3.10
CA CYS A 19 14.37 -13.20 -1.74
C CYS A 19 14.82 -14.62 -1.40
N GLN A 20 15.58 -14.80 -0.32
CA GLN A 20 15.99 -16.15 0.12
C GLN A 20 14.83 -17.00 0.65
N TYR A 21 13.76 -16.38 1.16
CA TYR A 21 12.63 -17.12 1.71
C TYR A 21 11.71 -17.72 0.64
N CYS A 22 11.59 -17.08 -0.52
CA CYS A 22 10.61 -17.50 -1.54
C CYS A 22 11.11 -17.40 -2.99
N GLY A 23 12.39 -17.08 -3.21
CA GLY A 23 13.01 -16.96 -4.53
C GLY A 23 12.56 -15.76 -5.36
N LYS A 24 11.59 -14.95 -4.90
CA LYS A 24 11.01 -13.86 -5.69
C LYS A 24 12.06 -12.81 -6.09
N LEU A 25 12.00 -12.38 -7.35
CA LEU A 25 12.92 -11.41 -7.93
C LEU A 25 12.39 -9.97 -7.85
N PHE A 26 13.30 -9.04 -7.58
CA PHE A 26 13.03 -7.62 -7.42
C PHE A 26 14.02 -6.80 -8.26
N PRO A 27 13.55 -5.72 -8.92
CA PRO A 27 14.42 -4.87 -9.72
C PRO A 27 15.31 -3.94 -8.88
N ARG A 28 15.02 -3.76 -7.58
CA ARG A 28 15.75 -2.85 -6.69
C ARG A 28 15.89 -3.47 -5.30
N SER A 29 17.02 -3.24 -4.64
CA SER A 29 17.28 -3.71 -3.28
C SER A 29 16.22 -3.22 -2.29
N ALA A 30 15.83 -1.95 -2.35
CA ALA A 30 14.79 -1.38 -1.48
C ALA A 30 13.44 -2.11 -1.60
N ASN A 31 13.09 -2.61 -2.79
CA ASN A 31 11.87 -3.40 -2.99
C ASN A 31 12.01 -4.77 -2.33
N LEU A 32 13.18 -5.40 -2.41
CA LEU A 32 13.48 -6.64 -1.71
C LEU A 32 13.48 -6.44 -0.19
N THR A 33 14.14 -5.41 0.34
CA THR A 33 14.15 -5.06 1.78
C THR A 33 12.73 -4.93 2.31
N ARG A 34 11.86 -4.20 1.59
CA ARG A 34 10.45 -4.05 1.96
C ARG A 34 9.71 -5.39 1.93
N HIS A 35 9.98 -6.23 0.92
CA HIS A 35 9.37 -7.54 0.82
C HIS A 35 9.83 -8.49 1.94
N ILE A 36 11.10 -8.47 2.35
CA ILE A 36 11.60 -9.33 3.44
C ILE A 36 10.80 -9.09 4.74
N ARG A 37 10.33 -7.86 4.98
CA ARG A 37 9.45 -7.55 6.13
C ARG A 37 8.13 -8.32 6.13
N THR A 38 7.67 -8.85 5.00
CA THR A 38 6.49 -9.72 4.94
C THR A 38 6.76 -11.13 5.45
N HIS A 39 8.02 -11.55 5.47
CA HIS A 39 8.45 -12.82 6.06
C HIS A 39 8.80 -12.65 7.55
N THR A 40 9.52 -11.57 7.90
CA THR A 40 10.02 -11.37 9.28
C THR A 40 8.99 -10.71 10.21
N GLY A 41 7.94 -10.09 9.65
CA GLY A 41 6.98 -9.31 10.44
C GLY A 41 7.52 -7.99 10.96
N GLU A 42 8.73 -7.56 10.55
CA GLU A 42 9.33 -6.31 11.04
C GLU A 42 8.50 -5.09 10.63
N GLN A 43 8.15 -4.27 11.62
CA GLN A 43 7.34 -3.06 11.44
C GLN A 43 8.06 -1.84 12.06
N PRO A 44 9.10 -1.31 11.39
CA PRO A 44 9.96 -0.28 11.99
C PRO A 44 9.29 1.10 12.08
N TYR A 45 8.15 1.31 11.41
CA TYR A 45 7.48 2.61 11.39
C TYR A 45 6.35 2.64 12.42
N LYS A 46 6.62 3.23 13.58
CA LYS A 46 5.65 3.38 14.68
C LYS A 46 4.78 4.63 14.51
N CYS A 47 3.48 4.52 14.79
CA CYS A 47 2.60 5.68 14.86
C CYS A 47 2.86 6.49 16.14
N ALA A 48 2.91 7.82 16.01
CA ALA A 48 3.10 8.72 17.16
C ALA A 48 1.83 8.85 18.03
N PHE A 49 0.66 8.52 17.48
CA PHE A 49 -0.64 8.78 18.12
C PHE A 49 -1.34 7.51 18.62
N CYS A 50 -0.87 6.32 18.24
CA CYS A 50 -1.43 5.06 18.71
C CYS A 50 -0.40 3.91 18.66
N PRO A 51 -0.68 2.74 19.26
CA PRO A 51 0.26 1.62 19.31
C PRO A 51 0.52 0.91 17.96
N ARG A 52 -0.09 1.35 16.84
CA ARG A 52 0.06 0.68 15.54
C ARG A 52 1.46 0.91 14.96
N CYS A 53 2.03 -0.17 14.42
CA CYS A 53 3.28 -0.16 13.68
C CYS A 53 3.06 -0.61 12.23
N PHE A 54 3.95 -0.20 11.33
CA PHE A 54 3.86 -0.47 9.90
C PHE A 54 5.21 -0.93 9.35
N SER A 55 5.18 -1.81 8.35
CA SER A 55 6.37 -2.29 7.62
C SER A 55 6.87 -1.30 6.56
N ILE A 56 6.05 -0.30 6.21
CA ILE A 56 6.32 0.68 5.14
C ILE A 56 5.94 2.08 5.61
N SER A 57 6.81 3.06 5.40
CA SER A 57 6.60 4.46 5.82
C SER A 57 5.35 5.09 5.18
N SER A 58 5.11 4.86 3.89
CA SER A 58 3.92 5.38 3.20
C SER A 58 2.60 4.83 3.77
N ASN A 59 2.61 3.60 4.32
CA ASN A 59 1.45 3.05 5.01
C ASN A 59 1.19 3.77 6.34
N LEU A 60 2.25 4.08 7.10
CA LEU A 60 2.13 4.89 8.31
C LEU A 60 1.58 6.29 8.00
N GLN A 61 2.13 6.97 6.99
CA GLN A 61 1.67 8.31 6.60
C GLN A 61 0.20 8.31 6.17
N ARG A 62 -0.22 7.31 5.40
CA ARG A 62 -1.64 7.12 5.04
C ARG A 62 -2.51 6.84 6.25
N HIS A 63 -2.03 6.05 7.22
CA HIS A 63 -2.74 5.79 8.46
C HIS A 63 -2.93 7.06 9.28
N ILE A 64 -1.88 7.84 9.51
CA ILE A 64 -1.93 9.11 10.25
C ILE A 64 -2.95 10.05 9.59
N ARG A 65 -2.83 10.24 8.28
CA ARG A 65 -3.75 11.08 7.51
C ARG A 65 -5.21 10.68 7.67
N ASN A 66 -5.51 9.40 7.49
CA ASN A 66 -6.89 8.93 7.45
C ASN A 66 -7.54 8.78 8.82
N ILE A 67 -6.76 8.39 9.83
CA ILE A 67 -7.29 8.00 11.14
C ILE A 67 -7.14 9.14 12.17
N HIS A 68 -5.97 9.79 12.21
CA HIS A 68 -5.68 10.82 13.20
C HIS A 68 -6.07 12.21 12.70
N GLN A 69 -5.78 12.53 11.43
CA GLN A 69 -6.15 13.82 10.83
C GLN A 69 -7.54 13.80 10.17
N LYS A 70 -8.13 12.62 9.98
CA LYS A 70 -9.43 12.40 9.32
C LYS A 70 -9.51 13.02 7.91
N GLU A 71 -8.37 13.21 7.25
CA GLU A 71 -8.31 13.76 5.90
C GLU A 71 -8.87 12.76 4.87
N ARG A 72 -9.64 13.29 3.91
CA ARG A 72 -10.22 12.51 2.81
C ARG A 72 -10.05 13.27 1.49
N PRO A 73 -8.84 13.23 0.90
CA PRO A 73 -8.48 14.08 -0.23
C PRO A 73 -9.13 13.65 -1.55
N PHE A 74 -9.62 12.41 -1.62
CA PHE A 74 -10.22 11.86 -2.82
C PHE A 74 -11.74 12.00 -2.74
N HIS A 75 -12.39 12.47 -3.80
CA HIS A 75 -13.84 12.59 -3.85
C HIS A 75 -14.39 11.99 -5.13
N CYS A 76 -15.61 11.47 -5.06
CA CYS A 76 -16.33 11.01 -6.22
C CYS A 76 -16.83 12.21 -7.04
N THR A 77 -16.60 12.19 -8.35
CA THR A 77 -17.11 13.23 -9.25
C THR A 77 -18.61 13.14 -9.48
N PHE A 78 -19.24 11.96 -9.27
CA PHE A 78 -20.68 11.76 -9.45
C PHE A 78 -21.50 12.18 -8.22
N CYS A 79 -21.09 11.78 -7.02
CA CYS A 79 -21.88 12.02 -5.80
C CYS A 79 -21.12 12.78 -4.69
N LEU A 80 -19.93 13.31 -4.98
CA LEU A 80 -19.09 14.10 -4.07
C LEU A 80 -18.66 13.41 -2.77
N LYS A 81 -18.97 12.12 -2.59
CA LYS A 81 -18.55 11.33 -1.43
C LYS A 81 -17.02 11.30 -1.33
N LYS A 82 -16.49 11.59 -0.13
CA LYS A 82 -15.05 11.67 0.15
C LYS A 82 -14.47 10.37 0.70
N PHE A 83 -13.24 10.05 0.30
CA PHE A 83 -12.49 8.86 0.63
C PHE A 83 -11.06 9.20 1.07
N GLY A 84 -10.56 8.50 2.08
CA GLY A 84 -9.16 8.61 2.52
C GLY A 84 -8.16 7.89 1.61
N GLN A 85 -8.63 7.08 0.65
CA GLN A 85 -7.76 6.31 -0.25
C GLN A 85 -8.33 6.25 -1.67
N ARG A 86 -7.44 6.41 -2.66
CA ARG A 86 -7.76 6.33 -4.08
C ARG A 86 -8.41 5.00 -4.48
N ALA A 87 -7.87 3.87 -4.02
CA ALA A 87 -8.43 2.54 -4.34
C ALA A 87 -9.89 2.37 -3.86
N ASN A 88 -10.26 3.00 -2.74
CA ASN A 88 -11.64 2.99 -2.26
C ASN A 88 -12.56 3.85 -3.13
N LEU A 89 -12.06 5.01 -3.59
CA LEU A 89 -12.77 5.84 -4.56
C LEU A 89 -12.97 5.08 -5.88
N GLU A 90 -11.93 4.45 -6.43
CA GLU A 90 -12.01 3.69 -7.68
C GLU A 90 -13.00 2.53 -7.58
N ARG A 91 -13.02 1.82 -6.44
CA ARG A 91 -14.03 0.79 -6.18
C ARG A 91 -15.44 1.36 -6.09
N HIS A 92 -15.61 2.50 -5.41
CA HIS A 92 -16.90 3.17 -5.32
C HIS A 92 -17.40 3.64 -6.70
N ILE A 93 -16.51 4.21 -7.51
CA ILE A 93 -16.81 4.66 -8.88
C ILE A 93 -17.30 3.50 -9.74
N ARG A 94 -16.75 2.28 -9.58
CA ARG A 94 -17.26 1.11 -10.30
C ARG A 94 -18.74 0.81 -10.02
N ASN A 95 -19.24 1.15 -8.83
CA ASN A 95 -20.64 0.93 -8.49
C ASN A 95 -21.57 2.00 -9.11
N HIS A 96 -21.03 3.12 -9.58
CA HIS A 96 -21.82 4.10 -10.34
C HIS A 96 -22.08 3.62 -11.77
N TYR A 97 -21.39 2.59 -12.25
CA TYR A 97 -21.58 2.06 -13.59
C TYR A 97 -22.32 0.72 -13.54
N LEU A 98 -23.41 0.58 -14.30
CA LEU A 98 -23.97 -0.74 -14.60
C LEU A 98 -23.03 -1.49 -15.57
N LEU A 99 -22.91 -2.80 -15.38
CA LEU A 99 -22.33 -3.70 -16.39
C LEU A 99 -23.46 -4.11 -17.34
N GLU A 100 -23.85 -3.24 -18.27
CA GLU A 100 -24.54 -3.74 -19.47
C GLU A 100 -23.48 -4.26 -20.45
N SER A 101 -23.78 -5.39 -21.07
CA SER A 101 -22.88 -6.27 -21.83
C SER A 101 -22.33 -5.68 -23.14
N THR A 102 -22.17 -4.36 -23.25
CA THR A 102 -21.69 -3.67 -24.44
C THR A 102 -20.77 -2.49 -24.07
N SER A 103 -19.53 -2.77 -23.69
CA SER A 103 -18.33 -1.88 -23.75
C SER A 103 -18.41 -0.39 -23.34
N GLN A 104 -19.49 0.12 -22.74
CA GLN A 104 -19.63 1.51 -22.31
C GLN A 104 -20.20 1.57 -20.88
N ARG A 105 -19.43 2.22 -20.00
CA ARG A 105 -19.78 2.46 -18.60
C ARG A 105 -20.51 3.80 -18.48
N PHE A 106 -21.82 3.77 -18.26
CA PHE A 106 -22.63 4.96 -18.02
C PHE A 106 -22.90 5.18 -16.53
N PRO A 107 -22.84 6.42 -16.01
CA PRO A 107 -23.14 6.72 -14.61
C PRO A 107 -24.63 6.53 -14.31
N LEU A 108 -24.96 5.98 -13.15
CA LEU A 108 -26.30 6.03 -12.55
C LEU A 108 -26.60 7.48 -12.15
N LEU A 109 -27.65 8.07 -12.73
CA LEU A 109 -28.25 9.35 -12.31
C LEU A 109 -29.36 9.09 -11.30
#